data_AF-A0A9W5URN7-F1
#
_entry.id   AF-A0A9W5URN7-F1
#
_cell.length_a   1.000
_cell.length_b   1.000
_cell.length_c   1.000
_cell.angle_alpha   90.00
_cell.angle_beta   90.00
_cell.angle_gamma   90.00
#
_symmetry.space_group_name_H-M   'P 1'
#
loop_
_entity.id
_entity.type
_entity.pdbx_description
1 polymer ?
#
loop_
_entity_poly.entity_id
_entity_poly.type
_entity_poly.pdbx_seq_one_letter_code
_entity_poly.pdbx_strand_id
1 'polypeptide(L)'
;MSERERSEATGLPGSGLVKGLAVTLKTMTKRSTTAQYPDVAPELPPRSRGVIALLEENCTVCMLCARECPDWCIYIDSHKEEVAVPGAARARQRNVLDRFDIDFSLCMYCGICIEVCPFDALYWSPEFEYAEYDIKDLLHDKDHLGEWMATVPPPPAHDPNGEPAKEETAAARKAAVPGSSAARPTTPGVRPAPPRAADDEGTPA
;
A
#
# COMPACT_ATOMS: atom_id res chain seq x y z
N MET A 1 -57.67 -25.57 9.53
CA MET A 1 -56.78 -24.42 9.75
C MET A 1 -56.14 -24.61 11.11
N SER A 2 -54.82 -24.80 11.09
CA SER A 2 -54.04 -25.51 12.12
C SER A 2 -53.79 -24.61 13.33
N GLU A 3 -53.75 -25.18 14.53
CA GLU A 3 -53.43 -24.51 15.80
C GLU A 3 -52.12 -23.69 15.77
N ARG A 4 -51.25 -23.93 14.77
CA ARG A 4 -50.05 -23.11 14.49
C ARG A 4 -50.37 -21.66 14.14
N GLU A 5 -51.45 -21.39 13.40
CA GLU A 5 -51.83 -20.02 12.99
C GLU A 5 -52.37 -19.18 14.16
N ARG A 6 -52.91 -19.84 15.21
CA ARG A 6 -53.42 -19.17 16.41
C ARG A 6 -52.31 -18.86 17.43
N SER A 7 -51.19 -19.58 17.36
CA SER A 7 -50.02 -19.33 18.21
C SER A 7 -49.27 -18.06 17.82
N GLU A 8 -49.29 -17.69 16.54
CA GLU A 8 -48.63 -16.46 16.05
C GLU A 8 -49.36 -15.17 16.46
N ALA A 9 -50.64 -15.27 16.82
CA ALA A 9 -51.44 -14.14 17.31
C ALA A 9 -51.32 -13.90 18.83
N THR A 10 -50.53 -14.69 19.58
CA THR A 10 -50.43 -14.64 21.05
C THR A 10 -49.15 -13.96 21.55
N GLY A 11 -48.62 -12.97 20.81
CA GLY A 11 -47.62 -12.06 21.36
C GLY A 11 -48.31 -10.95 22.14
N LEU A 12 -47.95 -10.72 23.41
CA LEU A 12 -48.40 -9.51 24.13
C LEU A 12 -48.12 -8.27 23.25
N PRO A 13 -49.09 -7.37 23.05
CA PRO A 13 -48.87 -6.15 22.29
C PRO A 13 -47.70 -5.37 22.94
N GLY A 14 -46.66 -5.07 22.15
CA GLY A 14 -45.47 -4.38 22.63
C GLY A 14 -44.32 -5.28 23.11
N SER A 15 -44.47 -6.60 23.12
CA SER A 15 -43.38 -7.53 23.46
C SER A 15 -42.14 -7.38 22.56
N GLY A 16 -42.34 -7.02 21.27
CA GLY A 16 -41.25 -6.67 20.36
C GLY A 16 -40.52 -5.37 20.76
N LEU A 17 -41.26 -4.36 21.21
CA LEU A 17 -40.70 -3.08 21.67
C LEU A 17 -39.85 -3.26 22.92
N VAL A 18 -40.35 -4.02 23.89
CA VAL A 18 -39.62 -4.31 25.14
C VAL A 18 -38.34 -5.10 24.85
N LYS A 19 -38.40 -6.10 23.96
CA LYS A 19 -37.21 -6.85 23.52
C LYS A 19 -36.19 -5.93 22.82
N GLY A 20 -36.64 -5.00 21.97
CA GLY A 20 -35.78 -4.00 21.33
C GLY A 20 -35.09 -3.08 22.34
N LEU A 21 -35.83 -2.50 23.27
CA LEU A 21 -35.27 -1.66 24.34
C LEU A 21 -34.29 -2.43 25.24
N ALA A 22 -34.56 -3.70 25.53
CA ALA A 22 -33.65 -4.54 26.31
C ALA A 22 -32.30 -4.74 25.59
N VAL A 23 -32.31 -4.91 24.27
CA VAL A 23 -31.08 -4.97 23.46
C VAL A 23 -30.32 -3.65 23.48
N THR A 24 -31.02 -2.53 23.37
CA THR A 24 -30.42 -1.19 23.47
C THR A 24 -29.79 -0.97 24.83
N LEU A 25 -30.50 -1.28 25.92
CA LEU A 25 -29.99 -1.14 27.29
C LEU A 25 -28.75 -2.04 27.53
N LYS A 26 -28.78 -3.28 27.03
CA LYS A 26 -27.63 -4.20 27.08
C LYS A 26 -26.42 -3.68 26.30
N THR A 27 -26.65 -2.99 25.18
CA THR A 27 -25.57 -2.43 24.36
C THR A 27 -25.01 -1.15 24.97
N MET A 28 -25.85 -0.32 25.60
CA MET A 28 -25.45 0.93 26.26
C MET A 28 -24.46 0.74 27.41
N THR A 29 -24.50 -0.42 28.09
CA THR A 29 -23.56 -0.74 29.18
C THR A 29 -22.25 -1.36 28.69
N LYS A 30 -22.12 -1.67 27.39
CA LYS A 30 -20.86 -2.18 26.82
C LYS A 30 -19.84 -1.05 26.67
N ARG A 31 -18.56 -1.40 26.75
CA ARG A 31 -17.46 -0.47 26.45
C ARG A 31 -17.55 -0.03 24.99
N SER A 32 -17.31 1.26 24.75
CA SER A 32 -17.26 1.81 23.39
C SER A 32 -16.10 1.23 22.59
N THR A 33 -16.34 0.94 21.31
CA THR A 33 -15.33 0.55 20.32
C THR A 33 -14.77 1.76 19.55
N THR A 34 -15.15 2.98 19.92
CA THR A 34 -14.68 4.22 19.26
C THR A 34 -13.17 4.42 19.47
N ALA A 35 -12.43 4.55 18.37
CA ALA A 35 -11.11 5.17 18.37
C ALA A 35 -11.28 6.69 18.24
N GLN A 36 -10.76 7.47 19.19
CA GLN A 36 -10.89 8.92 19.21
C GLN A 36 -9.82 9.56 18.32
N TYR A 37 -10.08 9.66 17.02
CA TYR A 37 -9.24 10.39 16.09
C TYR A 37 -9.33 11.92 16.37
N PRO A 38 -8.21 12.68 16.38
CA PRO A 38 -6.84 12.31 16.00
C PRO A 38 -5.95 11.77 17.13
N ASP A 39 -6.43 11.73 18.38
CA ASP A 39 -5.62 11.28 19.54
C ASP A 39 -5.22 9.79 19.45
N VAL A 40 -6.04 8.97 18.80
CA VAL A 40 -5.79 7.55 18.55
C VAL A 40 -5.84 7.30 17.04
N ALA A 41 -4.67 7.13 16.44
CA ALA A 41 -4.52 6.81 15.01
C ALA A 41 -4.99 5.38 14.69
N PRO A 42 -5.52 5.13 13.48
CA PRO A 42 -5.88 3.79 13.05
C PRO A 42 -4.64 2.91 12.83
N GLU A 43 -4.73 1.63 13.19
CA GLU A 43 -3.72 0.63 12.82
C GLU A 43 -3.95 0.21 11.36
N LEU A 44 -3.07 0.66 10.46
CA LEU A 44 -3.15 0.31 9.04
C LEU A 44 -2.37 -0.98 8.74
N PRO A 45 -2.91 -1.86 7.87
CA PRO A 45 -2.18 -3.03 7.42
C PRO A 45 -0.94 -2.61 6.60
N PRO A 46 0.14 -3.40 6.57
CA PRO A 46 1.38 -3.06 5.85
C PRO A 46 1.24 -2.84 4.34
N ARG A 47 0.13 -3.30 3.73
CA ARG A 47 -0.19 -3.14 2.31
C ARG A 47 -1.33 -2.13 2.09
N SER A 48 -1.49 -1.18 3.01
CA SER A 48 -2.43 -0.07 2.84
C SER A 48 -2.07 0.74 1.60
N ARG A 49 -3.09 1.28 0.95
CA ARG A 49 -2.98 2.11 -0.25
C ARG A 49 -3.28 3.55 0.14
N GLY A 50 -2.25 4.26 0.63
CA GLY A 50 -2.33 5.69 0.92
C GLY A 50 -2.02 6.51 -0.33
N VAL A 51 -1.11 7.47 -0.20
CA VAL A 51 -0.56 8.25 -1.31
C VAL A 51 0.45 7.43 -2.12
N ILE A 52 0.58 7.74 -3.41
CA ILE A 52 1.58 7.14 -4.28
C ILE A 52 2.88 7.94 -4.15
N ALA A 53 4.00 7.25 -3.93
CA ALA A 53 5.33 7.82 -3.93
C ALA A 53 6.08 7.50 -5.23
N LEU A 54 6.98 8.39 -5.66
CA LEU A 54 7.81 8.26 -6.85
C LEU A 54 9.30 8.18 -6.50
N LEU A 55 9.98 7.14 -6.96
CA LEU A 55 11.43 7.08 -6.99
C LEU A 55 11.89 7.48 -8.41
N GLU A 56 12.23 8.75 -8.60
CA GLU A 56 12.51 9.35 -9.91
C GLU A 56 13.61 8.60 -10.67
N GLU A 57 14.65 8.15 -9.97
CA GLU A 57 15.82 7.49 -10.56
C GLU A 57 15.48 6.18 -11.28
N ASN A 58 14.39 5.53 -10.85
CA ASN A 58 13.90 4.28 -11.43
C ASN A 58 12.96 4.51 -12.63
N CYS A 59 12.41 5.72 -12.80
CA CYS A 59 11.50 6.01 -13.89
C CYS A 59 12.24 6.12 -15.23
N THR A 60 11.87 5.28 -16.20
CA THR A 60 12.46 5.26 -17.55
C THR A 60 11.58 5.93 -18.62
N VAL A 61 10.48 6.56 -18.20
CA VAL A 61 9.49 7.17 -19.09
C VAL A 61 8.89 6.17 -20.10
N CYS A 62 8.64 4.94 -19.67
CA CYS A 62 8.06 3.90 -20.53
C CYS A 62 6.57 4.10 -20.85
N MET A 63 5.90 5.04 -20.16
CA MET A 63 4.49 5.40 -20.30
C MET A 63 3.49 4.26 -20.00
N LEU A 64 3.91 3.17 -19.35
CA LEU A 64 3.01 2.06 -19.00
C LEU A 64 2.00 2.48 -17.93
N CYS A 65 2.47 3.11 -16.85
CA CYS A 65 1.61 3.57 -15.75
C CYS A 65 0.53 4.54 -16.23
N ALA A 66 0.88 5.52 -17.07
CA ALA A 66 -0.08 6.47 -17.62
C ALA A 66 -1.10 5.82 -18.58
N ARG A 67 -0.66 4.85 -19.39
CA ARG A 67 -1.54 4.15 -20.35
C ARG A 67 -2.52 3.21 -19.67
N GLU A 68 -2.10 2.55 -18.59
CA GLU A 68 -2.90 1.54 -17.90
C GLU A 68 -3.74 2.15 -16.76
N CYS A 69 -3.47 3.39 -16.35
CA CYS A 69 -4.32 4.10 -15.42
C CYS A 69 -5.77 4.12 -15.96
N PRO A 70 -6.78 3.67 -15.20
CA PRO A 70 -8.16 3.66 -15.67
C PRO A 70 -8.76 5.08 -15.77
N ASP A 71 -8.28 6.02 -14.95
CA ASP A 71 -8.78 7.41 -14.87
C ASP A 71 -7.96 8.40 -15.71
N TRP A 72 -6.81 7.96 -16.25
CA TRP A 72 -5.89 8.78 -17.05
C TRP A 72 -5.38 10.01 -16.28
N CYS A 73 -5.17 9.86 -14.97
CA CYS A 73 -4.78 10.93 -14.06
C CYS A 73 -3.25 11.18 -13.97
N ILE A 74 -2.44 10.52 -14.79
CA ILE A 74 -0.97 10.60 -14.74
C ILE A 74 -0.47 11.37 -15.98
N TYR A 75 0.26 12.46 -15.74
CA TYR A 75 0.86 13.30 -16.79
C TYR A 75 2.37 13.09 -16.81
N ILE A 76 2.93 12.73 -17.97
CA ILE A 76 4.36 12.45 -18.11
C ILE A 76 4.89 13.16 -19.35
N ASP A 77 5.92 13.98 -19.16
CA ASP A 77 6.69 14.61 -20.23
C ASP A 77 8.17 14.19 -20.14
N SER A 78 8.84 14.13 -21.29
CA SER A 78 10.26 13.74 -21.36
C SER A 78 10.95 14.30 -22.59
N HIS A 79 12.27 14.41 -22.51
CA HIS A 79 13.15 14.71 -23.62
C HIS A 79 14.21 13.62 -23.78
N LYS A 80 14.92 13.68 -24.92
CA LYS A 80 16.01 12.75 -25.24
C LYS A 80 17.35 13.42 -25.04
N GLU A 81 18.22 12.74 -24.31
CA GLU A 81 19.61 13.13 -24.17
C GLU A 81 20.54 12.09 -24.80
N GLU A 82 21.62 12.57 -25.41
CA GLU A 82 22.67 11.70 -25.94
C GLU A 82 23.69 11.36 -24.84
N VAL A 83 23.77 10.07 -24.51
CA VAL A 83 24.75 9.56 -23.56
C VAL A 83 25.89 8.92 -24.33
N ALA A 84 27.08 9.52 -24.21
CA ALA A 84 28.33 8.97 -24.73
C ALA A 84 28.76 7.79 -23.85
N VAL A 85 28.57 6.56 -24.33
CA VAL A 85 29.01 5.35 -23.62
C VAL A 85 30.44 5.02 -24.05
N PRO A 86 31.42 4.96 -23.13
CA PRO A 86 32.79 4.58 -23.46
C PRO A 86 32.85 3.24 -24.19
N GLY A 87 33.47 3.21 -25.37
CA GLY A 87 33.57 2.00 -26.20
C GLY A 87 32.38 1.72 -27.11
N ALA A 88 31.32 2.55 -27.11
CA ALA A 88 30.23 2.44 -28.07
C ALA A 88 30.56 3.21 -29.37
N ALA A 89 30.29 2.58 -30.52
CA ALA A 89 30.49 3.22 -31.84
C ALA A 89 29.54 4.38 -32.13
N ARG A 90 28.44 4.52 -31.36
CA ARG A 90 27.45 5.59 -31.47
C ARG A 90 26.96 5.99 -30.09
N ALA A 91 26.63 7.27 -29.93
CA ALA A 91 25.94 7.77 -28.74
C ALA A 91 24.59 7.06 -28.59
N ARG A 92 24.22 6.72 -27.35
CA ARG A 92 22.90 6.14 -27.04
C ARG A 92 21.96 7.27 -26.66
N GLN A 93 20.71 7.15 -27.07
CA GLN A 93 19.65 8.07 -26.64
C GLN A 93 19.06 7.53 -25.33
N ARG A 94 18.96 8.38 -24.31
CA ARG A 94 18.25 8.11 -23.06
C ARG A 94 17.08 9.09 -22.94
N ASN A 95 15.92 8.59 -22.56
CA ASN A 95 14.82 9.47 -22.17
C ASN A 95 15.06 9.96 -20.75
N VAL A 96 14.93 11.27 -20.54
CA VAL A 96 15.02 11.92 -19.24
C VAL A 96 13.64 12.46 -18.88
N LEU A 97 13.23 12.23 -17.64
CA LEU A 97 11.91 12.60 -17.13
C LEU A 97 11.89 14.10 -16.83
N ASP A 98 11.00 14.84 -17.50
CA ASP A 98 10.82 16.28 -17.26
C ASP A 98 9.68 16.54 -16.28
N ARG A 99 8.58 15.81 -16.45
CA ARG A 99 7.36 15.97 -15.68
C ARG A 99 6.80 14.60 -15.34
N PHE A 100 6.35 14.45 -14.10
CA PHE A 100 5.57 13.31 -13.66
C PHE A 100 4.60 13.78 -12.61
N ASP A 101 3.35 13.98 -13.00
CA ASP A 101 2.33 14.47 -12.08
C ASP A 101 1.23 13.43 -11.95
N ILE A 102 0.65 13.33 -10.75
CA ILE A 102 -0.56 12.55 -10.51
C ILE A 102 -1.63 13.50 -9.98
N ASP A 103 -2.79 13.50 -10.64
CA ASP A 103 -3.98 14.20 -10.16
C ASP A 103 -4.75 13.30 -9.19
N PHE A 104 -4.59 13.56 -7.89
CA PHE A 104 -5.29 12.82 -6.84
C PHE A 104 -6.76 13.20 -6.69
N SER A 105 -7.24 14.26 -7.36
CA SER A 105 -8.67 14.54 -7.47
C SER A 105 -9.38 13.58 -8.42
N LEU A 106 -8.63 12.89 -9.30
CA LEU A 106 -9.14 11.91 -10.27
C LEU A 106 -8.77 10.47 -9.91
N CYS A 107 -7.64 10.25 -9.24
CA CYS A 107 -7.13 8.91 -8.91
C CYS A 107 -8.12 8.09 -8.06
N MET A 108 -8.48 6.87 -8.50
CA MET A 108 -9.30 5.93 -7.71
C MET A 108 -8.51 4.97 -6.80
N TYR A 109 -7.19 5.14 -6.65
CA TYR A 109 -6.31 4.30 -5.79
C TYR A 109 -6.34 2.79 -6.14
N CYS A 110 -6.50 2.46 -7.42
CA CYS A 110 -6.56 1.07 -7.88
C CYS A 110 -5.22 0.31 -7.77
N GLY A 111 -4.09 1.02 -7.80
CA GLY A 111 -2.73 0.46 -7.72
C GLY A 111 -2.18 -0.13 -9.00
N ILE A 112 -2.92 -0.04 -10.11
CA ILE A 112 -2.49 -0.64 -11.38
C ILE A 112 -1.19 0.00 -11.88
N CYS A 113 -1.01 1.32 -11.72
CA CYS A 113 0.22 2.02 -12.10
C CYS A 113 1.48 1.49 -11.40
N ILE A 114 1.35 1.01 -10.16
CA ILE A 114 2.43 0.42 -9.37
C ILE A 114 2.74 -0.98 -9.89
N GLU A 115 1.73 -1.83 -10.04
CA GLU A 115 1.90 -3.22 -10.49
C GLU A 115 2.41 -3.33 -11.93
N VAL A 116 2.06 -2.39 -12.81
CA VAL A 116 2.51 -2.40 -14.21
C VAL A 116 3.87 -1.76 -14.39
N CYS A 117 4.42 -1.09 -13.38
CA CYS A 117 5.71 -0.43 -13.49
C CYS A 117 6.82 -1.49 -13.51
N PRO A 118 7.51 -1.69 -14.65
CA PRO A 118 8.50 -2.78 -14.74
C PRO A 118 9.85 -2.41 -14.11
N PHE A 119 9.97 -1.21 -13.55
CA PHE A 119 11.20 -0.67 -12.97
C PHE A 119 11.04 -0.30 -11.50
N ASP A 120 9.90 -0.63 -10.87
CA ASP A 120 9.60 -0.29 -9.48
C ASP A 120 9.87 1.21 -9.18
N ALA A 121 9.28 2.09 -9.99
CA ALA A 121 9.41 3.54 -9.80
C ALA A 121 8.31 4.12 -8.89
N LEU A 122 7.20 3.41 -8.72
CA LEU A 122 6.05 3.87 -7.94
C LEU A 122 5.80 2.93 -6.76
N TYR A 123 5.47 3.49 -5.60
CA TYR A 123 5.24 2.75 -4.37
C TYR A 123 4.02 3.27 -3.61
N TRP A 124 3.48 2.44 -2.73
CA TRP A 124 2.49 2.89 -1.75
C TRP A 124 3.20 3.44 -0.51
N SER A 125 2.90 4.69 -0.19
CA SER A 125 3.12 5.26 1.14
C SER A 125 1.87 4.99 2.00
N PRO A 126 2.02 4.71 3.31
CA PRO A 126 0.89 4.52 4.20
C PRO A 126 0.18 5.84 4.55
N GLU A 127 0.74 6.98 4.15
CA GLU A 127 0.17 8.31 4.40
C GLU A 127 -1.16 8.50 3.69
N PHE A 128 -2.19 8.90 4.43
CA PHE A 128 -3.55 9.08 3.93
C PHE A 128 -4.13 10.47 4.26
N GLU A 129 -3.40 11.29 5.02
CA GLU A 129 -3.84 12.58 5.54
C GLU A 129 -3.21 13.75 4.77
N TYR A 130 -3.46 13.83 3.47
CA TYR A 130 -2.96 14.89 2.57
C TYR A 130 -4.13 15.68 1.95
N ALA A 131 -5.18 15.92 2.73
CA ALA A 131 -6.32 16.69 2.26
C ALA A 131 -5.95 18.17 2.08
N GLU A 132 -6.33 18.75 0.94
CA GLU A 132 -6.04 20.13 0.59
C GLU A 132 -7.31 21.01 0.53
N TYR A 133 -7.11 22.33 0.60
CA TYR A 133 -8.21 23.30 0.54
C TYR A 133 -8.64 23.67 -0.89
N ASP A 134 -7.71 23.69 -1.85
CA ASP A 134 -8.00 23.86 -3.28
C ASP A 134 -7.77 22.51 -3.99
N ILE A 135 -8.62 22.20 -4.96
CA ILE A 135 -8.49 20.99 -5.79
C ILE A 135 -7.19 20.98 -6.59
N LYS A 136 -6.64 22.15 -6.93
CA LYS A 136 -5.39 22.25 -7.69
C LYS A 136 -4.19 21.75 -6.90
N ASP A 137 -4.25 21.79 -5.59
CA ASP A 137 -3.18 21.35 -4.71
C ASP A 137 -3.13 19.81 -4.61
N LEU A 138 -4.19 19.10 -5.07
CA LEU A 138 -4.20 17.64 -5.23
C LEU A 138 -3.47 17.15 -6.50
N LEU A 139 -2.95 18.07 -7.33
CA LEU A 139 -2.04 17.72 -8.41
C LEU A 139 -0.62 17.67 -7.83
N HIS A 140 -0.15 16.48 -7.50
CA HIS A 140 1.20 16.32 -6.96
C HIS A 140 2.18 16.12 -8.11
N ASP A 141 3.19 16.98 -8.17
CA ASP A 141 4.29 16.88 -9.12
C ASP A 141 5.34 15.85 -8.68
N LYS A 142 6.35 15.64 -9.53
CA LYS A 142 7.37 14.61 -9.31
C LYS A 142 8.14 14.81 -8.01
N ASP A 143 8.33 16.07 -7.59
CA ASP A 143 9.11 16.41 -6.40
C ASP A 143 8.28 16.07 -5.15
N HIS A 144 7.02 16.49 -5.10
CA HIS A 144 6.10 16.16 -4.01
C HIS A 144 5.85 14.64 -3.92
N LEU A 145 5.71 13.95 -5.05
CA LEU A 145 5.64 12.48 -5.07
C LEU A 145 6.92 11.82 -4.53
N GLY A 146 8.08 12.44 -4.74
CA GLY A 146 9.37 11.99 -4.22
C GLY A 146 9.49 12.12 -2.71
N GLU A 147 8.90 13.14 -2.10
CA GLU A 147 8.92 13.35 -0.64
C GLU A 147 8.28 12.17 0.11
N TRP A 148 7.22 11.58 -0.45
CA TRP A 148 6.53 10.43 0.12
C TRP A 148 7.35 9.14 0.11
N MET A 149 8.50 9.09 -0.58
CA MET A 149 9.39 7.91 -0.51
C MET A 149 9.93 7.66 0.90
N ALA A 150 10.00 8.70 1.74
CA ALA A 150 10.49 8.58 3.11
C ALA A 150 9.60 7.69 4.01
N THR A 151 8.31 7.60 3.70
CA THR A 151 7.32 6.84 4.48
C THR A 151 7.01 5.48 3.88
N VAL A 152 7.56 5.15 2.70
CA VAL A 152 7.38 3.84 2.06
C VAL A 152 7.99 2.74 2.94
N PRO A 153 7.20 1.73 3.35
CA PRO A 153 7.72 0.64 4.17
C PRO A 153 8.70 -0.22 3.36
N PRO A 154 9.71 -0.82 4.02
CA PRO A 154 10.62 -1.72 3.35
C PRO A 154 9.85 -2.93 2.75
N PRO A 155 10.30 -3.47 1.62
CA PRO A 155 9.66 -4.63 1.01
C PRO A 155 9.62 -5.79 2.02
N PRO A 156 8.52 -6.57 2.05
CA PRO A 156 8.43 -7.71 2.94
C PRO A 156 9.55 -8.71 2.63
N ALA A 157 10.06 -9.38 3.67
CA ALA A 157 11.06 -10.41 3.49
C ALA A 157 10.55 -11.49 2.53
N HIS A 158 11.43 -11.97 1.66
CA HIS A 158 11.13 -13.10 0.77
C HIS A 158 10.68 -14.30 1.62
N ASP A 159 9.63 -14.99 1.15
CA ASP A 159 9.14 -16.19 1.83
C ASP A 159 10.31 -17.19 1.98
N PRO A 160 10.62 -17.67 3.20
CA PRO A 160 11.69 -18.64 3.40
C PRO A 160 11.48 -19.96 2.63
N ASN A 161 10.24 -20.25 2.20
CA ASN A 161 9.90 -21.39 1.35
C ASN A 161 9.68 -21.00 -0.12
N GLY A 162 9.77 -19.71 -0.46
CA GLY A 162 9.71 -19.23 -1.82
C GLY A 162 10.99 -19.61 -2.57
N GLU A 163 10.86 -20.00 -3.84
CA GLU A 163 12.03 -20.14 -4.69
C GLU A 163 12.79 -18.80 -4.71
N PRO A 164 14.10 -18.78 -4.39
CA PRO A 164 14.85 -17.53 -4.31
C PRO A 164 14.81 -16.82 -5.65
N ALA A 165 14.72 -15.49 -5.62
CA ALA A 165 14.62 -14.72 -6.86
C ALA A 165 15.83 -15.04 -7.75
N LYS A 166 15.61 -15.13 -9.07
CA LYS A 166 16.68 -15.39 -10.03
C LYS A 166 17.82 -14.37 -9.90
N GLU A 167 17.49 -13.18 -9.42
CA GLU A 167 18.43 -12.10 -9.13
C GLU A 167 19.28 -12.36 -7.87
N GLU A 168 18.68 -12.86 -6.79
CA GLU A 168 19.40 -13.25 -5.57
C GLU A 168 20.32 -14.45 -5.83
N THR A 169 19.87 -15.42 -6.61
CA THR A 169 20.68 -16.58 -7.00
C THR A 169 21.80 -16.19 -7.97
N ALA A 170 21.57 -15.23 -8.87
CA ALA A 170 22.61 -14.67 -9.74
C ALA A 170 23.62 -13.81 -8.96
N ALA A 171 23.16 -13.01 -7.99
CA ALA A 171 24.01 -12.21 -7.10
C ALA A 171 24.87 -13.10 -6.19
N ALA A 172 24.30 -14.16 -5.61
CA ALA A 172 25.04 -15.14 -4.82
C ALA A 172 26.09 -15.88 -5.65
N ARG A 173 25.76 -16.24 -6.90
CA ARG A 173 26.72 -16.83 -7.85
C ARG A 173 27.85 -15.86 -8.22
N LYS A 174 27.56 -14.57 -8.39
CA LYS A 174 28.56 -13.53 -8.65
C LYS A 174 29.43 -13.25 -7.42
N ALA A 175 28.88 -13.29 -6.22
CA ALA A 175 29.61 -13.13 -4.95
C ALA A 175 30.52 -14.33 -4.62
N ALA A 176 30.23 -15.51 -5.16
CA ALA A 176 31.05 -16.71 -5.01
C ALA A 176 32.28 -16.78 -5.95
N VAL A 177 32.44 -15.80 -6.86
CA VAL A 177 33.63 -15.71 -7.72
C VAL A 177 34.76 -15.00 -6.93
N PRO A 178 35.91 -15.64 -6.69
CA PRO A 178 36.99 -15.02 -5.94
C PRO A 178 37.58 -13.86 -6.75
N GLY A 179 37.28 -12.62 -6.33
CA GLY A 179 37.81 -11.39 -6.94
C GLY A 179 36.87 -10.19 -6.98
N SER A 180 35.58 -10.31 -6.64
CA SER A 180 34.66 -9.16 -6.60
C SER A 180 34.59 -8.55 -5.20
N SER A 181 35.18 -7.38 -5.01
CA SER A 181 34.97 -6.55 -3.82
C SER A 181 33.61 -5.86 -3.91
N ALA A 182 32.57 -6.53 -3.41
CA ALA A 182 31.32 -5.86 -3.04
C ALA A 182 31.22 -5.81 -1.51
N ALA A 183 31.12 -4.60 -0.96
CA ALA A 183 30.92 -4.38 0.46
C ALA A 183 29.66 -5.12 0.94
N ARG A 184 29.82 -5.91 2.00
CA ARG A 184 28.72 -6.57 2.72
C ARG A 184 27.70 -5.51 3.17
N PRO A 185 26.41 -5.63 2.84
CA PRO A 185 25.40 -4.86 3.55
C PRO A 185 25.35 -5.39 4.99
N THR A 186 25.60 -4.51 5.96
CA THR A 186 25.37 -4.82 7.37
C THR A 186 23.87 -4.81 7.62
N THR A 187 23.24 -5.98 7.62
CA THR A 187 21.89 -6.15 8.18
C THR A 187 21.96 -5.91 9.69
N PRO A 188 21.21 -4.94 10.26
CA PRO A 188 21.06 -4.83 11.70
C PRO A 188 20.29 -6.06 12.19
N GLY A 189 20.93 -6.87 13.04
CA GLY A 189 20.32 -8.08 13.59
C GLY A 189 19.13 -7.73 14.49
N VAL A 190 17.92 -8.00 14.01
CA VAL A 190 16.73 -8.07 14.87
C VAL A 190 16.74 -9.43 15.56
N ARG A 191 16.85 -9.41 16.89
CA ARG A 191 16.67 -10.60 17.73
C ARG A 191 15.21 -11.07 17.60
N PRO A 192 14.92 -12.35 17.33
CA PRO A 192 13.55 -12.81 17.24
C PRO A 192 12.83 -12.62 18.58
N ALA A 193 11.63 -12.03 18.52
CA ALA A 193 10.74 -11.95 19.67
C ALA A 193 10.25 -13.36 20.04
N PRO A 194 10.13 -13.69 21.35
CA PRO A 194 9.60 -14.98 21.77
C PRO A 194 8.13 -15.12 21.34
N PRO A 195 7.68 -16.34 21.02
CA PRO A 195 6.29 -16.58 20.64
C PRO A 195 5.37 -16.19 21.81
N ARG A 196 4.36 -15.36 21.54
CA ARG A 196 3.30 -15.08 22.50
C ARG A 196 2.49 -16.35 22.74
N ALA A 197 2.28 -16.67 24.02
CA ALA A 197 1.42 -17.76 24.45
C ALA A 197 0.03 -17.61 23.85
N ALA A 198 -0.55 -18.75 23.43
CA ALA A 198 -1.95 -18.83 23.08
C ALA A 198 -2.78 -18.62 24.35
N ASP A 199 -3.53 -17.53 24.40
CA ASP A 199 -4.58 -17.35 25.39
C ASP A 199 -5.83 -18.09 24.90
N ASP A 200 -6.07 -19.24 25.54
CA ASP A 200 -7.28 -20.03 25.50
C ASP A 200 -8.36 -19.24 26.26
N GLU A 201 -9.29 -18.59 25.56
CA GLU A 201 -10.48 -17.99 26.17
C GLU A 201 -11.76 -18.44 25.43
N GLY A 202 -12.19 -19.64 25.81
CA GLY A 202 -13.58 -20.00 26.14
C GLY A 202 -14.73 -19.32 25.38
N THR A 203 -15.18 -19.99 24.31
CA THR A 203 -16.54 -19.87 23.77
C THR A 203 -17.53 -20.58 24.71
N PRO A 204 -18.56 -19.93 25.28
CA PRO A 204 -19.71 -20.65 25.81
C PRO A 204 -20.79 -20.87 24.74
N ALA A 205 -21.49 -21.98 24.91
CA ALA A 205 -22.49 -22.60 24.04
C ALA A 205 -23.72 -21.74 23.66
#